data_AF-A0A4P7CXH5-F1
#
_entry.id   AF-A0A4P7CXH5-F1
#
_cell.length_a   1.000
_cell.length_b   1.000
_cell.length_c   1.000
_cell.angle_alpha   90.00
_cell.angle_beta   90.00
_cell.angle_gamma   90.00
#
_symmetry.space_group_name_H-M   'P 1'
#
loop_
_entity.id
_entity.type
_entity.pdbx_description
1 polymer ?
#
loop_
_entity_poly.entity_id
_entity_poly.type
_entity_poly.pdbx_seq_one_letter_code
_entity_poly.pdbx_strand_id
1 'polypeptide(L)'
;MNSLRPRRLGHMVLMVRDIHRSAQFYTEVLGLKVSDWIGDQMVFLRAGSDHHDLALSQLPKDSPDFDDLPRYTRPGLEHFSYLVESYEEMERSVQVLQSHGVEIVRGIGRHGPGNNLFLVFKDPDGNNVEIYCEMTQIGEHDPHEPQVWERTIESFDQYRFERFVVPPPPHLVAQKAGGAGKPAEPAASQGARPEARQEAARDGDD
;
A
#
# COMPACT_ATOMS: atom_id res chain seq x y z
N MET A 1 11.51 8.87 29.36
CA MET A 1 10.41 8.68 28.40
C MET A 1 10.87 7.65 27.38
N ASN A 2 10.01 6.72 26.99
CA ASN A 2 10.35 5.69 26.01
C ASN A 2 10.38 6.33 24.61
N SER A 3 11.41 6.11 23.81
CA SER A 3 11.53 6.63 22.45
C SER A 3 11.66 5.49 21.43
N LEU A 4 11.45 5.78 20.14
CA LEU A 4 11.88 4.88 19.06
C LEU A 4 13.42 4.79 19.05
N ARG A 5 13.98 3.73 18.46
CA ARG A 5 15.44 3.53 18.32
C ARG A 5 15.84 3.37 16.85
N PRO A 6 15.64 4.41 16.01
CA PRO A 6 16.05 4.37 14.61
C PRO A 6 17.58 4.25 14.51
N ARG A 7 18.06 3.50 13.54
CA ARG A 7 19.50 3.26 13.30
C ARG A 7 20.06 4.21 12.26
N ARG A 8 19.33 4.39 11.16
CA ARG A 8 19.67 5.28 10.05
C ARG A 8 18.42 5.62 9.25
N LEU A 9 18.51 6.67 8.44
CA LEU A 9 17.56 6.90 7.35
C LEU A 9 17.65 5.71 6.36
N GLY A 10 16.49 5.28 5.87
CA GLY A 10 16.37 4.18 4.92
C GLY A 10 16.12 4.69 3.52
N HIS A 11 14.84 4.79 3.17
CA HIS A 11 14.39 5.16 1.85
C HIS A 11 13.44 6.36 1.88
N MET A 12 13.26 6.96 0.71
CA MET A 12 12.25 7.99 0.46
C MET A 12 11.32 7.56 -0.65
N VAL A 13 10.06 7.96 -0.57
CA VAL A 13 9.09 7.79 -1.65
C VAL A 13 8.65 9.14 -2.16
N LEU A 14 8.88 9.39 -3.44
CA LEU A 14 8.48 10.62 -4.11
C LEU A 14 7.28 10.39 -5.00
N MET A 15 6.32 11.30 -4.95
CA MET A 15 5.22 11.38 -5.89
C MET A 15 5.66 12.11 -7.16
N VAL A 16 5.49 11.46 -8.31
CA VAL A 16 5.90 11.98 -9.63
C VAL A 16 4.77 11.95 -10.64
N ARG A 17 4.73 12.94 -11.55
CA ARG A 17 3.70 13.00 -12.61
C ARG A 17 3.89 12.02 -13.75
N ASP A 18 5.14 11.62 -14.01
CA ASP A 18 5.51 10.70 -15.08
C ASP A 18 6.61 9.80 -14.54
N ILE A 19 6.22 8.60 -14.16
CA ILE A 19 7.11 7.65 -13.52
C ILE A 19 8.20 7.14 -14.46
N HIS A 20 7.92 6.95 -15.75
CA HIS A 20 8.91 6.47 -16.70
C HIS A 20 9.97 7.53 -16.99
N ARG A 21 9.55 8.79 -17.21
CA ARG A 21 10.48 9.91 -17.38
C ARG A 21 11.35 10.11 -16.15
N SER A 22 10.77 9.96 -14.97
CA SER A 22 11.50 10.11 -13.71
C SER A 22 12.46 8.94 -13.48
N ALA A 23 12.02 7.70 -13.71
CA ALA A 23 12.86 6.52 -13.62
C ALA A 23 14.07 6.62 -14.55
N GLN A 24 13.86 7.04 -15.81
CA GLN A 24 14.94 7.28 -16.77
C GLN A 24 15.95 8.30 -16.25
N PHE A 25 15.49 9.43 -15.68
CA PHE A 25 16.39 10.41 -15.09
C PHE A 25 17.23 9.79 -13.96
N TYR A 26 16.60 9.08 -13.03
CA TYR A 26 17.31 8.51 -11.90
C TYR A 26 18.27 7.37 -12.30
N THR A 27 17.98 6.63 -13.36
CA THR A 27 18.86 5.55 -13.84
C THR A 27 19.97 6.07 -14.73
N GLU A 28 19.66 6.89 -15.73
CA GLU A 28 20.62 7.34 -16.75
C GLU A 28 21.45 8.54 -16.31
N VAL A 29 20.88 9.46 -15.52
CA VAL A 29 21.58 10.67 -15.07
C VAL A 29 22.19 10.49 -13.69
N LEU A 30 21.41 9.97 -12.73
CA LEU A 30 21.92 9.77 -11.35
C LEU A 30 22.65 8.43 -11.16
N GLY A 31 22.36 7.42 -11.99
CA GLY A 31 23.04 6.11 -11.93
C GLY A 31 22.42 5.11 -10.96
N LEU A 32 21.18 5.32 -10.51
CA LEU A 32 20.47 4.35 -9.67
C LEU A 32 20.12 3.09 -10.48
N LYS A 33 20.05 1.95 -9.80
CA LYS A 33 19.62 0.69 -10.40
C LYS A 33 18.18 0.38 -10.03
N VAL A 34 17.40 -0.09 -10.99
CA VAL A 34 16.05 -0.63 -10.73
C VAL A 34 16.19 -1.90 -9.92
N SER A 35 15.38 -2.01 -8.87
CA SER A 35 15.23 -3.24 -8.09
C SER A 35 13.92 -3.93 -8.40
N ASP A 36 12.80 -3.22 -8.48
CA ASP A 36 11.49 -3.79 -8.84
C ASP A 36 10.54 -2.69 -9.35
N TRP A 37 9.42 -3.11 -9.95
CA TRP A 37 8.27 -2.29 -10.31
C TRP A 37 6.96 -2.84 -9.72
N ILE A 38 5.96 -1.99 -9.51
CA ILE A 38 4.54 -2.41 -9.39
C ILE A 38 3.79 -1.77 -10.57
N GLY A 39 3.57 -2.55 -11.63
CA GLY A 39 3.08 -2.04 -12.91
C GLY A 39 3.73 -0.70 -13.31
N ASP A 40 2.90 0.25 -13.76
CA ASP A 40 3.32 1.63 -14.04
C ASP A 40 2.97 2.59 -12.89
N GLN A 41 2.95 2.08 -11.65
CA GLN A 41 2.49 2.84 -10.47
C GLN A 41 3.60 3.10 -9.48
N MET A 42 4.54 2.15 -9.32
CA MET A 42 5.71 2.35 -8.49
C MET A 42 6.96 1.75 -9.12
N VAL A 43 8.12 2.38 -8.87
CA VAL A 43 9.44 1.84 -9.18
C VAL A 43 10.34 1.99 -7.96
N PHE A 44 11.11 0.95 -7.69
CA PHE A 44 12.05 0.87 -6.58
C PHE A 44 13.47 0.95 -7.13
N LEU A 45 14.25 1.91 -6.63
CA LEU A 45 15.57 2.28 -7.13
C LEU A 45 16.58 2.23 -5.98
N ARG A 46 17.78 1.69 -6.26
CA ARG A 46 18.87 1.59 -5.28
C ARG A 46 20.16 2.23 -5.77
N ALA A 47 20.90 2.79 -4.82
CA ALA A 47 22.30 3.17 -4.94
C ALA A 47 23.22 2.17 -4.23
N GLY A 48 22.73 1.53 -3.16
CA GLY A 48 23.50 0.60 -2.32
C GLY A 48 23.02 -0.85 -2.38
N SER A 49 23.20 -1.54 -1.25
CA SER A 49 22.75 -2.93 -1.06
C SER A 49 21.29 -3.03 -0.63
N ASP A 50 20.71 -2.01 0.01
CA ASP A 50 19.27 -2.04 0.30
C ASP A 50 18.49 -2.25 -1.01
N HIS A 51 17.39 -3.02 -0.95
CA HIS A 51 16.53 -3.21 -2.10
C HIS A 51 16.14 -1.87 -2.73
N HIS A 52 15.95 -0.82 -1.94
CA HIS A 52 15.77 0.53 -2.46
C HIS A 52 16.19 1.59 -1.45
N ASP A 53 16.73 2.69 -1.98
CA ASP A 53 16.97 3.94 -1.26
C ASP A 53 15.94 5.00 -1.69
N LEU A 54 15.40 4.86 -2.90
CA LEU A 54 14.39 5.72 -3.47
C LEU A 54 13.29 4.88 -4.12
N ALA A 55 12.03 5.20 -3.86
CA ALA A 55 10.93 4.76 -4.70
C ALA A 55 10.19 5.97 -5.29
N LEU A 56 9.62 5.77 -6.47
CA LEU A 56 8.75 6.75 -7.10
C LEU A 56 7.34 6.20 -7.17
N SER A 57 6.36 7.03 -6.87
CA SER A 57 4.94 6.73 -6.93
C SER A 57 4.29 7.64 -7.96
N GLN A 58 3.62 7.04 -8.95
CA GLN A 58 2.90 7.76 -9.97
C GLN A 58 1.71 8.49 -9.35
N LEU A 59 1.67 9.82 -9.48
CA LEU A 59 0.48 10.60 -9.14
C LEU A 59 -0.69 10.14 -10.02
N PRO A 60 -1.88 9.88 -9.44
CA PRO A 60 -3.09 9.63 -10.22
C PRO A 60 -3.35 10.79 -11.18
N LYS A 61 -3.70 10.49 -12.44
CA LYS A 61 -3.91 11.51 -13.49
C LYS A 61 -5.07 12.46 -13.17
N ASP A 62 -6.02 12.01 -12.37
CA ASP A 62 -7.17 12.75 -11.86
C ASP A 62 -6.92 13.40 -10.49
N SER A 63 -5.68 13.31 -9.97
CA SER A 63 -5.32 14.01 -8.74
C SER A 63 -5.58 15.52 -8.91
N PRO A 64 -6.25 16.19 -7.95
CA PRO A 64 -6.44 17.64 -8.00
C PRO A 64 -5.12 18.40 -8.01
N ASP A 65 -4.04 17.73 -7.60
CA ASP A 65 -2.70 18.27 -7.49
C ASP A 65 -1.78 17.78 -8.62
N PHE A 66 -2.32 17.12 -9.66
CA PHE A 66 -1.51 16.54 -10.73
C PHE A 66 -0.60 17.58 -11.36
N ASP A 67 -1.14 18.74 -11.74
CA ASP A 67 -0.40 19.84 -12.36
C ASP A 67 0.27 20.80 -11.34
N ASP A 68 0.09 20.57 -10.04
CA ASP A 68 0.79 21.36 -9.03
C ASP A 68 2.24 20.86 -8.91
N LEU A 69 3.18 21.72 -9.32
CA LEU A 69 4.60 21.44 -9.18
C LEU A 69 4.97 21.29 -7.70
N PRO A 70 5.97 20.46 -7.36
CA PRO A 70 6.54 20.50 -6.02
C PRO A 70 6.96 21.93 -5.67
N ARG A 71 6.39 22.44 -4.58
CA ARG A 71 6.71 23.75 -3.99
C ARG A 71 7.13 23.52 -2.55
N TYR A 72 7.68 24.54 -1.90
CA TYR A 72 8.04 24.43 -0.47
C TYR A 72 6.88 23.90 0.39
N THR A 73 5.65 24.31 0.09
CA THR A 73 4.43 23.87 0.79
C THR A 73 3.92 22.48 0.39
N ARG A 74 4.49 21.88 -0.66
CA ARG A 74 4.11 20.57 -1.19
C ARG A 74 5.33 19.90 -1.85
N PRO A 75 6.22 19.29 -1.07
CA PRO A 75 7.54 18.86 -1.56
C PRO A 75 7.51 17.66 -2.53
N GLY A 76 6.33 17.08 -2.80
CA GLY A 76 6.22 15.84 -3.59
C GLY A 76 6.67 14.60 -2.83
N LEU A 77 6.84 14.70 -1.51
CA LEU A 77 7.19 13.58 -0.63
C LEU A 77 5.94 12.79 -0.25
N GLU A 78 5.93 11.47 -0.45
CA GLU A 78 4.88 10.60 0.10
C GLU A 78 5.24 10.17 1.52
N HIS A 79 6.43 9.60 1.72
CA HIS A 79 7.01 9.31 3.04
C HIS A 79 8.54 9.20 2.98
N PHE A 80 9.15 9.20 4.16
CA PHE A 80 10.55 8.82 4.38
C PHE A 80 10.63 7.82 5.53
N SER A 81 11.68 7.00 5.56
CA SER A 81 11.75 5.87 6.49
C SER A 81 13.02 5.82 7.32
N TYR A 82 12.92 5.18 8.50
CA TYR A 82 14.06 4.85 9.36
C TYR A 82 14.14 3.34 9.62
N LEU A 83 15.37 2.82 9.58
CA LEU A 83 15.65 1.42 9.91
C LEU A 83 15.55 1.20 11.42
N VAL A 84 14.83 0.16 11.83
CA VAL A 84 14.90 -0.42 13.18
C VAL A 84 15.53 -1.82 13.14
N GLU A 85 16.06 -2.26 14.27
CA GLU A 85 16.90 -3.47 14.35
C GLU A 85 16.14 -4.75 13.99
N SER A 86 14.87 -4.87 14.38
CA SER A 86 14.11 -6.11 14.29
C SER A 86 12.61 -5.89 14.31
N TYR A 87 11.86 -6.96 14.00
CA TYR A 87 10.41 -7.01 14.18
C TYR A 87 9.98 -6.71 15.63
N GLU A 88 10.70 -7.23 16.63
CA GLU A 88 10.38 -6.97 18.04
C GLU A 88 10.59 -5.49 18.42
N GLU A 89 11.61 -4.85 17.84
CA GLU A 89 11.79 -3.40 17.98
C GLU A 89 10.70 -2.60 17.25
N MET A 90 10.14 -3.14 16.16
CA MET A 90 8.97 -2.56 15.49
C MET A 90 7.70 -2.68 16.34
N GLU A 91 7.44 -3.83 16.96
CA GLU A 91 6.33 -4.01 17.91
C GLU A 91 6.46 -3.09 19.13
N ARG A 92 7.69 -2.94 19.65
CA ARG A 92 7.97 -1.95 20.70
C ARG A 92 7.67 -0.52 20.23
N SER A 93 8.00 -0.20 18.98
CA SER A 93 7.76 1.14 18.41
C SER A 93 6.27 1.46 18.34
N VAL A 94 5.40 0.49 18.03
CA VAL A 94 3.94 0.65 18.12
C VAL A 94 3.52 1.12 19.50
N GLN A 95 4.01 0.46 20.56
CA GLN A 95 3.66 0.82 21.95
C GLN A 95 4.13 2.24 22.29
N VAL A 96 5.32 2.64 21.81
CA VAL A 96 5.83 4.00 22.02
C VAL A 96 4.94 5.03 21.33
N LEU A 97 4.59 4.82 20.06
CA LEU A 97 3.74 5.72 19.28
C LEU A 97 2.36 5.89 19.96
N GLN A 98 1.72 4.79 20.36
CA GLN A 98 0.43 4.80 21.06
C GLN A 98 0.52 5.55 22.40
N SER A 99 1.58 5.34 23.18
CA SER A 99 1.76 6.02 24.48
C SER A 99 1.93 7.54 24.35
N HIS A 100 2.35 8.01 23.17
CA HIS A 100 2.49 9.43 22.85
C HIS A 100 1.28 9.99 22.09
N GLY A 101 0.24 9.18 21.83
CA GLY A 101 -0.92 9.60 21.05
C GLY A 101 -0.61 9.90 19.58
N VAL A 102 0.46 9.33 19.04
CA VAL A 102 0.84 9.51 17.63
C VAL A 102 -0.10 8.72 16.73
N GLU A 103 -0.59 9.34 15.67
CA GLU A 103 -1.46 8.71 14.68
C GLU A 103 -0.69 7.67 13.86
N ILE A 104 -1.08 6.39 14.01
CA ILE A 104 -0.61 5.31 13.14
C ILE A 104 -1.56 5.22 11.93
N VAL A 105 -1.01 5.42 10.74
CA VAL A 105 -1.75 5.44 9.47
C VAL A 105 -1.83 4.04 8.86
N ARG A 106 -0.74 3.27 8.97
CA ARG A 106 -0.65 1.87 8.53
C ARG A 106 0.03 1.07 9.62
N GLY A 107 -0.63 0.01 10.10
CA GLY A 107 -0.08 -0.92 11.08
C GLY A 107 1.09 -1.74 10.53
N ILE A 108 1.56 -2.71 11.31
CA ILE A 108 2.67 -3.56 10.87
C ILE A 108 2.21 -4.45 9.71
N GLY A 109 2.89 -4.33 8.57
CA GLY A 109 2.71 -5.19 7.40
C GLY A 109 4.04 -5.57 6.77
N ARG A 110 3.99 -6.32 5.67
CA ARG A 110 5.17 -6.71 4.89
C ARG A 110 4.97 -6.44 3.41
N HIS A 111 5.82 -5.62 2.81
CA HIS A 111 5.75 -5.35 1.38
C HIS A 111 6.13 -6.57 0.54
N GLY A 112 5.61 -6.65 -0.69
CA GLY A 112 6.08 -7.61 -1.69
C GLY A 112 7.50 -7.26 -2.18
N PRO A 113 7.65 -6.16 -2.96
CA PRO A 113 8.95 -5.66 -3.37
C PRO A 113 9.84 -5.33 -2.16
N GLY A 114 11.09 -5.79 -2.18
CA GLY A 114 12.05 -5.60 -1.10
C GLY A 114 11.75 -6.35 0.20
N ASN A 115 10.59 -6.98 0.31
CA ASN A 115 10.17 -7.86 1.40
C ASN A 115 10.26 -7.24 2.81
N ASN A 116 10.43 -5.91 2.94
CA ASN A 116 10.60 -5.27 4.23
C ASN A 116 9.29 -5.22 5.02
N LEU A 117 9.44 -5.29 6.33
CA LEU A 117 8.37 -4.92 7.24
C LEU A 117 8.23 -3.40 7.25
N PHE A 118 7.00 -2.91 7.44
CA PHE A 118 6.70 -1.49 7.52
C PHE A 118 5.74 -1.19 8.68
N LEU A 119 5.85 0.03 9.23
CA LEU A 119 4.87 0.66 10.10
C LEU A 119 4.88 2.16 9.78
N VAL A 120 3.72 2.75 9.47
CA VAL A 120 3.63 4.15 9.03
C VAL A 120 2.77 4.98 9.97
N PHE A 121 3.26 6.16 10.35
CA PHE A 121 2.63 7.08 11.28
C PHE A 121 2.81 8.54 10.84
N LYS A 122 2.07 9.47 11.47
CA LYS A 122 2.18 10.91 11.23
C LYS A 122 3.17 11.58 12.18
N ASP A 123 4.00 12.45 11.65
CA ASP A 123 4.70 13.45 12.47
C ASP A 123 3.76 14.62 12.84
N PRO A 124 4.20 15.60 13.66
CA PRO A 124 3.36 16.72 14.08
C PRO A 124 2.82 17.60 12.94
N ASP A 125 3.48 17.60 11.78
CA ASP A 125 3.10 18.39 10.60
C ASP A 125 2.32 17.56 9.56
N GLY A 126 2.02 16.31 9.89
CA GLY A 126 1.23 15.40 9.05
C GLY A 126 2.04 14.69 7.96
N ASN A 127 3.37 14.77 7.98
CA ASN A 127 4.21 13.96 7.10
C ASN A 127 4.08 12.49 7.48
N ASN A 128 4.05 11.60 6.48
CA ASN A 128 4.16 10.18 6.74
C ASN A 128 5.62 9.83 7.04
N VAL A 129 5.83 9.13 8.16
CA VAL A 129 7.10 8.55 8.54
C VAL A 129 6.92 7.04 8.62
N GLU A 130 7.82 6.31 8.01
CA GLU A 130 7.87 4.85 8.10
C GLU A 130 9.01 4.42 9.04
N ILE A 131 8.78 3.38 9.84
CA ILE A 131 9.88 2.53 10.30
C ILE A 131 9.82 1.20 9.56
N TYR A 132 11.00 0.70 9.19
CA TYR A 132 11.13 -0.55 8.46
C TYR A 132 12.23 -1.43 9.05
N CYS A 133 12.18 -2.72 8.75
CA CYS A 133 13.28 -3.65 8.98
C CYS A 133 13.21 -4.82 7.97
N GLU A 134 14.27 -5.64 7.93
CA GLU A 134 14.34 -6.86 7.12
C GLU A 134 14.21 -6.63 5.60
N MET A 135 14.62 -5.47 5.11
CA MET A 135 14.69 -5.23 3.66
C MET A 135 15.76 -6.12 3.02
N THR A 136 15.39 -6.76 1.90
CA THR A 136 16.31 -7.54 1.08
C THR A 136 17.59 -6.76 0.79
N GLN A 137 18.73 -7.43 0.96
CA GLN A 137 20.05 -6.89 0.63
C GLN A 137 20.53 -7.47 -0.69
N ILE A 138 20.75 -6.62 -1.69
CA ILE A 138 21.21 -6.97 -3.02
C ILE A 138 22.73 -6.76 -3.08
N GLY A 139 23.47 -7.83 -3.34
CA GLY A 139 24.93 -7.81 -3.43
C GLY A 139 25.48 -8.71 -4.52
N GLU A 140 26.79 -8.78 -4.67
CA GLU A 140 27.45 -9.64 -5.66
C GLU A 140 27.13 -11.13 -5.45
N HIS A 141 27.05 -11.56 -4.18
CA HIS A 141 26.74 -12.94 -3.80
C HIS A 141 25.25 -13.24 -3.64
N ASP A 142 24.42 -12.20 -3.63
CA ASP A 142 22.97 -12.30 -3.54
C ASP A 142 22.34 -11.32 -4.55
N PRO A 143 22.48 -11.62 -5.86
CA PRO A 143 21.97 -10.74 -6.90
C PRO A 143 20.44 -10.81 -6.96
N HIS A 144 19.81 -9.69 -7.32
CA HIS A 144 18.38 -9.60 -7.55
C HIS A 144 18.12 -9.12 -8.98
N GLU A 145 17.39 -9.93 -9.73
CA GLU A 145 16.89 -9.57 -11.06
C GLU A 145 15.57 -8.79 -10.91
N PRO A 146 15.43 -7.60 -11.53
CA PRO A 146 14.24 -6.81 -11.36
C PRO A 146 12.96 -7.48 -11.83
N GLN A 147 11.91 -7.37 -11.03
CA GLN A 147 10.59 -7.94 -11.30
C GLN A 147 9.54 -6.84 -11.50
N VAL A 148 8.48 -7.18 -12.23
CA VAL A 148 7.29 -6.33 -12.35
C VAL A 148 6.15 -7.03 -11.63
N TRP A 149 5.76 -6.47 -10.49
CA TRP A 149 4.68 -6.98 -9.66
C TRP A 149 3.34 -6.46 -10.16
N GLU A 150 2.30 -7.29 -10.08
CA GLU A 150 0.92 -6.83 -10.26
C GLU A 150 0.48 -6.00 -9.05
N ARG A 151 -0.42 -5.03 -9.28
CA ARG A 151 -0.97 -4.20 -8.20
C ARG A 151 -2.05 -4.97 -7.43
N THR A 152 -1.62 -5.83 -6.53
CA THR A 152 -2.49 -6.64 -5.67
C THR A 152 -2.19 -6.41 -4.19
N ILE A 153 -3.00 -7.03 -3.32
CA ILE A 153 -2.71 -7.03 -1.88
C ILE A 153 -1.35 -7.65 -1.58
N GLU A 154 -0.91 -8.67 -2.31
CA GLU A 154 0.40 -9.30 -2.13
C GLU A 154 1.57 -8.35 -2.41
N SER A 155 1.43 -7.46 -3.40
CA SER A 155 2.44 -6.43 -3.67
C SER A 155 2.48 -5.35 -2.58
N PHE A 156 1.35 -5.10 -1.93
CA PHE A 156 1.19 -4.04 -0.94
C PHE A 156 1.48 -4.50 0.50
N ASP A 157 0.77 -5.53 0.96
CA ASP A 157 0.90 -6.13 2.28
C ASP A 157 0.67 -7.65 2.24
N GLN A 158 1.76 -8.41 2.27
CA GLN A 158 1.75 -9.87 2.34
C GLN A 158 1.13 -10.41 3.63
N TYR A 159 1.07 -9.63 4.71
CA TYR A 159 0.33 -10.01 5.92
C TYR A 159 -1.17 -9.82 5.77
N ARG A 160 -1.63 -9.35 4.61
CA ARG A 160 -3.02 -9.21 4.23
C ARG A 160 -3.85 -8.62 5.33
N PHE A 161 -3.35 -7.59 6.00
CA PHE A 161 -4.19 -6.87 6.92
C PHE A 161 -4.65 -7.74 8.11
N GLU A 162 -3.83 -8.71 8.55
CA GLU A 162 -4.18 -9.59 9.67
C GLU A 162 -3.51 -9.17 10.98
N ARG A 163 -2.47 -8.33 10.92
CA ARG A 163 -1.70 -7.86 12.07
C ARG A 163 -1.90 -6.38 12.35
N PHE A 164 -3.15 -5.96 12.42
CA PHE A 164 -3.45 -4.55 12.60
C PHE A 164 -3.37 -4.03 14.01
N VAL A 165 -2.69 -2.91 14.11
CA VAL A 165 -2.77 -1.97 15.21
C VAL A 165 -3.88 -0.93 14.97
N VAL A 166 -4.25 -0.70 13.70
CA VAL A 166 -5.32 0.23 13.25
C VAL A 166 -6.13 -0.40 12.11
N PRO A 167 -7.45 -0.13 11.98
CA PRO A 167 -8.25 -0.67 10.90
C PRO A 167 -7.69 -0.31 9.51
N PRO A 168 -7.76 -1.21 8.52
CA PRO A 168 -7.34 -0.92 7.16
C PRO A 168 -8.15 0.20 6.51
N PRO A 169 -7.56 0.96 5.57
CA PRO A 169 -8.32 1.82 4.67
C PRO A 169 -9.42 1.02 3.95
N PRO A 170 -10.68 1.50 3.90
CA PRO A 170 -11.81 0.73 3.36
C PRO A 170 -11.63 0.24 1.92
N HIS A 171 -10.95 1.02 1.07
CA HIS A 171 -10.70 0.68 -0.33
C HIS A 171 -9.77 -0.53 -0.50
N LEU A 172 -8.87 -0.78 0.46
CA LEU A 172 -7.97 -1.95 0.43
C LEU A 172 -8.65 -3.21 0.95
N VAL A 173 -9.62 -3.08 1.86
CA VAL A 173 -10.47 -4.20 2.31
C VAL A 173 -11.35 -4.74 1.18
N ALA A 174 -11.89 -3.85 0.35
CA ALA A 174 -12.71 -4.25 -0.80
C ALA A 174 -11.94 -5.10 -1.82
N GLN A 175 -10.65 -4.84 -2.01
CA GLN A 175 -9.78 -5.65 -2.87
C GLN A 175 -9.52 -7.05 -2.29
N LYS A 176 -9.40 -7.19 -0.96
CA LYS A 176 -9.29 -8.50 -0.27
C LYS A 176 -10.54 -9.37 -0.50
N ALA A 177 -11.72 -8.77 -0.60
CA ALA A 177 -12.97 -9.49 -0.84
C ALA A 177 -13.18 -9.93 -2.31
N GLY A 178 -12.45 -9.32 -3.27
CA GLY A 178 -12.63 -9.56 -4.71
C GLY A 178 -11.91 -10.79 -5.28
N GLY A 179 -11.12 -11.51 -4.48
CA GLY A 179 -10.39 -12.72 -4.90
C GLY A 179 -11.14 -14.04 -4.66
N ALA A 180 -12.31 -14.00 -4.02
CA ALA A 180 -13.15 -15.18 -3.88
C ALA A 180 -14.03 -15.31 -5.13
N GLY A 181 -13.85 -16.41 -5.87
CA GLY A 181 -14.63 -16.74 -7.05
C GLY A 181 -16.13 -16.53 -6.83
N LYS A 182 -16.82 -16.10 -7.90
CA LYS A 182 -18.27 -15.84 -7.95
C LYS A 182 -19.03 -16.85 -7.07
N PRO A 183 -19.93 -16.39 -6.18
CA PRO A 183 -20.83 -17.31 -5.50
C PRO A 183 -21.66 -18.03 -6.57
N ALA A 184 -21.67 -19.36 -6.52
CA ALA A 184 -22.57 -20.17 -7.33
C ALA A 184 -24.02 -19.73 -7.05
N GLU A 185 -24.77 -19.45 -8.12
CA GLU A 185 -26.20 -19.20 -8.02
C GLU A 185 -26.88 -20.39 -7.31
N PRO A 186 -27.76 -20.15 -6.32
CA PRO A 186 -28.48 -21.24 -5.70
C PRO A 186 -29.44 -21.87 -6.72
N ALA A 187 -29.32 -23.19 -6.86
CA ALA A 187 -30.17 -24.00 -7.71
C ALA A 187 -31.66 -23.72 -7.40
N ALA A 188 -32.41 -23.31 -8.42
CA ALA A 188 -33.84 -23.11 -8.33
C ALA A 188 -34.52 -24.44 -8.00
N SER A 189 -34.98 -24.59 -6.76
CA SER A 189 -35.86 -25.68 -6.35
C SER A 189 -37.20 -25.53 -7.07
N GLN A 190 -37.52 -26.52 -7.90
CA GLN A 190 -38.85 -26.69 -8.48
C GLN A 190 -39.86 -26.88 -7.35
N GLY A 191 -40.88 -26.01 -7.29
CA GLY A 191 -41.91 -26.06 -6.26
C GLY A 191 -43.20 -25.38 -6.71
N ALA A 192 -44.10 -26.20 -7.24
CA ALA A 192 -45.56 -26.10 -7.26
C ALA A 192 -46.25 -24.73 -7.52
N ARG A 193 -46.93 -24.64 -8.68
CA ARG A 193 -48.03 -23.69 -8.92
C ARG A 193 -49.27 -24.10 -8.13
N PRO A 194 -50.03 -23.16 -7.54
CA PRO A 194 -51.45 -23.34 -7.31
C PRO A 194 -52.28 -22.59 -8.36
N GLU A 195 -53.48 -23.12 -8.52
CA GLU A 195 -54.45 -22.92 -9.60
C GLU A 195 -55.16 -21.56 -9.51
N ALA A 196 -55.42 -20.96 -10.68
CA ALA A 196 -56.33 -19.84 -10.82
C ALA A 196 -57.78 -20.35 -10.76
N ARG A 197 -58.55 -19.93 -9.74
CA ARG A 197 -60.01 -19.98 -9.78
C ARG A 197 -60.55 -18.63 -10.25
N GLN A 198 -61.31 -18.68 -11.34
CA GLN A 198 -62.25 -17.64 -11.74
C GLN A 198 -63.40 -17.57 -10.74
N GLU A 199 -63.84 -16.36 -10.39
CA GLU A 199 -65.24 -16.08 -10.12
C GLU A 199 -65.57 -14.66 -10.59
N ALA A 200 -66.71 -14.57 -11.27
CA ALA A 200 -67.26 -13.40 -11.93
C ALA A 200 -68.50 -12.91 -11.15
N ALA A 201 -68.70 -11.59 -11.06
CA ALA A 201 -70.00 -10.88 -10.92
C ALA A 201 -69.70 -9.38 -10.65
N ARG A 202 -70.16 -8.42 -11.48
CA ARG A 202 -71.48 -7.73 -11.43
C ARG A 202 -71.65 -6.93 -10.13
N ASP A 203 -72.16 -5.71 -10.04
CA ASP A 203 -72.79 -4.69 -10.90
C ASP A 203 -72.90 -3.40 -10.04
N GLY A 204 -73.12 -2.24 -10.65
CA GLY A 204 -73.84 -1.08 -10.05
C GLY A 204 -72.95 0.06 -9.52
N ASP A 205 -72.90 1.21 -10.19
CA ASP A 205 -73.82 2.38 -10.09
C ASP A 205 -73.58 3.23 -8.83
N ASP A 206 -72.80 4.31 -8.97
CA ASP A 206 -73.28 5.71 -9.06
C ASP A 206 -72.15 6.64 -9.57
#